data_AF-A0A9Q3JRR7-F1
#
_entry.id   AF-A0A9Q3JRR7-F1
#
_cell.length_a   1.000
_cell.length_b   1.000
_cell.length_c   1.000
_cell.angle_alpha   90.00
_cell.angle_beta   90.00
_cell.angle_gamma   90.00
#
_symmetry.space_group_name_H-M   'P 1'
#
loop_
_entity.id
_entity.type
_entity.pdbx_description
1 polymer ?
#
loop_
_entity_poly.entity_id
_entity_poly.type
_entity_poly.pdbx_seq_one_letter_code
_entity_poly.pdbx_strand_id
1 'polypeptide(L)'
;MWKRACDTAAKLIAEEKEYNEQRWEKSHLEPDFKEGDQLLGSTLNFNNLKGPKKMRDSFVGPFTIISLIGKNAVKVKLTEEFYRKHQVFPVSLVKPYLQTKGDKYPPGRRTPHHQK
;
A
#
# COMPACT_ATOMS: atom_id res chain seq x y z
N MET A 1 34.90 -14.94 34.04
CA MET A 1 34.25 -13.64 33.74
C MET A 1 33.83 -13.49 32.26
N TRP A 2 34.55 -14.08 31.29
CA TRP A 2 34.28 -13.88 29.85
C TRP A 2 33.10 -14.66 29.26
N LYS A 3 32.80 -15.88 29.75
CA LYS A 3 31.68 -16.69 29.22
C LYS A 3 30.32 -15.98 29.31
N ARG A 4 30.04 -15.32 30.43
CA ARG A 4 28.78 -14.58 30.64
C ARG A 4 28.58 -13.44 29.65
N ALA A 5 29.65 -12.77 29.22
CA ALA A 5 29.56 -11.69 28.25
C ALA A 5 29.20 -12.20 26.84
N CYS A 6 29.80 -13.32 26.41
CA CYS A 6 29.44 -13.98 25.16
C CYS A 6 28.00 -14.50 25.17
N ASP A 7 27.56 -15.08 26.29
CA ASP A 7 26.19 -15.58 26.44
C ASP A 7 25.16 -14.45 26.36
N THR A 8 25.45 -13.29 26.97
CA THR A 8 24.58 -12.11 26.88
C THR A 8 24.55 -11.53 25.47
N ALA A 9 25.70 -11.44 24.79
CA ALA A 9 25.76 -10.95 23.41
C ALA A 9 24.95 -11.85 22.45
N ALA A 10 25.05 -13.17 22.60
CA ALA A 10 24.28 -14.13 21.80
C ALA A 10 22.77 -13.97 22.00
N LYS A 11 22.32 -13.71 23.23
CA LYS A 11 20.90 -13.45 23.54
C LYS A 11 20.40 -12.16 22.89
N LEU A 12 21.16 -11.07 22.96
CA LEU A 12 20.78 -9.80 22.35
C LEU A 12 20.65 -9.92 20.83
N ILE A 13 21.57 -10.63 20.18
CA ILE A 13 21.50 -10.88 18.73
C ILE A 13 20.26 -11.71 18.36
N ALA A 14 19.92 -12.72 19.18
CA ALA A 14 18.73 -13.54 18.95
C ALA A 14 17.43 -12.73 19.13
N GLU A 15 17.34 -11.91 20.19
CA GLU A 15 16.20 -11.02 20.44
C GLU A 15 16.02 -9.98 19.32
N GLU A 16 17.11 -9.39 18.82
CA GLU A 16 17.07 -8.49 17.67
C GLU A 16 16.61 -9.19 16.39
N LYS A 17 17.07 -10.43 16.17
CA LYS A 17 16.66 -11.23 15.01
C LYS A 17 15.16 -11.52 15.05
N GLU A 18 14.65 -11.99 16.18
CA GLU A 18 13.21 -12.24 16.38
C GLU A 18 12.38 -10.96 16.23
N TYR A 19 12.84 -9.84 16.80
CA TYR A 19 12.18 -8.55 16.65
C TYR A 19 12.11 -8.10 15.18
N ASN A 20 13.21 -8.27 14.45
CA ASN A 20 13.29 -7.90 13.04
C ASN A 20 12.39 -8.80 12.17
N GLU A 21 12.39 -10.11 12.40
CA GLU A 21 11.51 -11.08 11.71
C GLU A 21 10.04 -10.74 11.92
N GLN A 22 9.60 -10.53 13.17
CA GLN A 22 8.21 -10.17 13.48
C GLN A 22 7.77 -8.85 12.83
N ARG A 23 8.68 -7.88 12.70
CA ARG A 23 8.42 -6.61 12.02
C ARG A 23 8.33 -6.79 10.51
N TRP A 24 9.22 -7.61 9.96
CA TRP A 24 9.26 -7.93 8.54
C TRP A 24 7.97 -8.64 8.12
N GLU A 25 7.55 -9.67 8.86
CA GLU A 25 6.29 -10.39 8.64
C GLU A 25 5.07 -9.46 8.63
N LYS A 26 4.97 -8.54 9.61
CA LYS A 26 3.86 -7.57 9.70
C LYS A 26 3.82 -6.57 8.53
N SER A 27 4.97 -6.29 7.91
CA SER A 27 5.07 -5.31 6.81
C SER A 27 5.04 -5.94 5.42
N HIS A 28 5.39 -7.23 5.31
CA HIS A 28 5.47 -8.00 4.07
C HIS A 28 4.31 -8.97 3.89
N LEU A 29 3.19 -8.74 4.58
CA LEU A 29 1.95 -9.46 4.30
C LEU A 29 1.54 -9.16 2.85
N GLU A 30 1.63 -10.16 1.96
CA GLU A 30 1.15 -10.04 0.59
C GLU A 30 -0.33 -9.63 0.64
N PRO A 31 -0.73 -8.47 0.08
CA PRO A 31 -2.13 -8.10 0.08
C PRO A 31 -2.88 -9.06 -0.84
N ASP A 32 -3.78 -9.86 -0.27
CA ASP A 32 -4.69 -10.70 -1.04
C ASP A 32 -5.73 -9.83 -1.75
N PHE A 33 -5.41 -9.42 -2.96
CA PHE A 33 -6.35 -8.78 -3.87
C PHE A 33 -7.19 -9.85 -4.59
N LYS A 34 -8.48 -9.61 -4.76
CA LYS A 34 -9.36 -10.48 -5.56
C LYS A 34 -9.90 -9.76 -6.78
N GLU A 35 -10.22 -10.53 -7.81
CA GLU A 35 -10.92 -10.00 -8.97
C GLU A 35 -12.27 -9.40 -8.54
N GLY A 36 -12.57 -8.19 -9.02
CA GLY A 36 -13.76 -7.44 -8.62
C GLY A 36 -13.57 -6.46 -7.45
N ASP A 37 -12.47 -6.55 -6.69
CA ASP A 37 -12.18 -5.58 -5.63
C ASP A 37 -11.89 -4.19 -6.20
N GLN A 38 -12.16 -3.16 -5.40
CA GLN A 38 -11.80 -1.78 -5.71
C GLN A 38 -10.47 -1.41 -5.07
N LEU A 39 -9.61 -0.74 -5.83
CA LEU A 39 -8.32 -0.26 -5.37
C LEU A 39 -8.06 1.17 -5.82
N LEU A 40 -7.14 1.84 -5.13
CA LEU A 40 -6.60 3.12 -5.51
C LEU A 40 -5.22 2.93 -6.16
N GLY A 41 -4.99 3.54 -7.32
CA GLY A 41 -3.70 3.51 -8.02
C GLY A 41 -2.81 4.70 -7.64
N SER A 42 -1.52 4.46 -7.38
CA SER A 42 -0.58 5.54 -7.01
C SER A 42 -0.27 6.48 -8.18
N THR A 43 -0.28 7.79 -7.93
CA THR A 43 0.03 8.82 -8.94
C THR A 43 1.51 9.04 -9.20
N LEU A 44 2.41 8.31 -8.53
CA LEU A 44 3.86 8.50 -8.62
C LEU A 44 4.39 8.44 -10.06
N ASN A 45 3.83 7.55 -10.89
CA ASN A 45 4.25 7.34 -12.28
C ASN A 45 3.38 8.12 -13.29
N PHE A 46 2.52 9.02 -12.82
CA PHE A 46 1.62 9.77 -13.68
C PHE A 46 2.18 11.16 -13.99
N ASN A 47 3.03 11.24 -15.03
CA ASN A 47 3.60 12.52 -15.46
C ASN A 47 2.57 13.51 -16.02
N ASN A 48 1.41 13.02 -16.49
CA ASN A 48 0.41 13.83 -17.23
C ASN A 48 -0.86 14.14 -16.42
N LEU A 49 -0.82 14.09 -15.08
CA LEU A 49 -1.94 14.58 -14.28
C LEU A 49 -2.03 16.10 -14.39
N LYS A 50 -3.22 16.66 -14.20
CA LYS A 50 -3.44 18.11 -14.19
C LYS A 50 -3.00 18.72 -12.85
N GLY A 51 -2.48 19.94 -12.85
CA GLY A 51 -2.16 20.73 -11.64
C GLY A 51 -0.72 20.63 -11.11
N PRO A 52 -0.33 21.31 -10.03
CA PRO A 52 1.03 21.26 -9.49
C PRO A 52 1.28 19.99 -8.65
N LYS A 53 2.48 19.37 -8.77
CA LYS A 53 2.83 18.09 -8.12
C LYS A 53 2.52 18.05 -6.61
N LYS A 54 2.66 19.17 -5.90
CA LYS A 54 2.41 19.27 -4.44
C LYS A 54 0.93 19.29 -4.05
N MET A 55 0.01 19.62 -4.97
CA MET A 55 -1.42 19.72 -4.69
C MET A 55 -2.23 18.55 -5.26
N ARG A 56 -1.57 17.63 -5.97
CA ARG A 56 -2.22 16.43 -6.52
C ARG A 56 -2.33 15.36 -5.45
N ASP A 57 -3.41 14.60 -5.49
CA ASP A 57 -3.57 13.44 -4.64
C ASP A 57 -2.53 12.36 -4.98
N SER A 58 -1.97 11.73 -3.95
CA SER A 58 -0.97 10.65 -4.10
C SER A 58 -1.56 9.36 -4.69
N PHE A 59 -2.89 9.24 -4.68
CA PHE A 59 -3.64 8.09 -5.16
C PHE A 59 -4.87 8.57 -5.93
N VAL A 60 -5.21 7.88 -7.02
CA VAL A 60 -6.35 8.19 -7.88
C VAL A 60 -7.28 7.01 -7.99
N GLY A 61 -8.58 7.34 -8.04
CA GLY A 61 -9.70 6.51 -8.49
C GLY A 61 -9.95 5.24 -7.67
N PRO A 62 -11.20 4.87 -7.37
CA PRO A 62 -11.51 3.47 -7.17
C PRO A 62 -11.51 2.77 -8.53
N PHE A 63 -10.48 2.00 -8.82
CA PHE A 63 -10.41 1.13 -10.00
C PHE A 63 -10.79 -0.30 -9.63
N THR A 64 -11.57 -0.94 -10.48
CA THR A 64 -11.97 -2.34 -10.29
C THR A 64 -10.90 -3.26 -10.86
N ILE A 65 -10.47 -4.25 -10.08
CA ILE A 65 -9.55 -5.30 -10.52
C ILE A 65 -10.27 -6.19 -11.54
N ILE A 66 -9.69 -6.30 -12.74
CA ILE A 66 -10.16 -7.22 -13.78
C ILE A 66 -9.52 -8.59 -13.60
N SER A 67 -8.22 -8.63 -13.36
CA SER A 67 -7.45 -9.88 -13.22
C SER A 67 -6.15 -9.63 -12.45
N LEU A 68 -5.64 -10.66 -11.80
CA LEU A 68 -4.35 -10.66 -11.15
C LEU A 68 -3.30 -11.24 -12.11
N ILE A 69 -2.20 -10.52 -12.31
CA ILE A 69 -1.08 -10.96 -13.14
C ILE A 69 -0.01 -11.50 -12.21
N GLY A 70 -0.09 -12.80 -11.92
CA GLY A 70 0.76 -13.45 -10.93
C GLY A 70 0.58 -12.82 -9.54
N LYS A 71 1.65 -12.81 -8.74
CA LYS A 71 1.65 -12.26 -7.37
C LYS A 71 1.95 -10.77 -7.29
N ASN A 72 2.58 -10.22 -8.33
CA ASN A 72 3.23 -8.90 -8.25
C ASN A 72 2.48 -7.78 -8.96
N ALA A 73 1.47 -8.10 -9.78
CA ALA A 73 0.79 -7.09 -10.58
C ALA A 73 -0.72 -7.33 -10.66
N VAL A 74 -1.46 -6.24 -10.75
CA VAL A 74 -2.92 -6.23 -10.86
C VAL A 74 -3.32 -5.48 -12.12
N LYS A 75 -4.23 -6.05 -12.90
CA LYS A 75 -4.83 -5.42 -14.07
C LYS A 75 -6.16 -4.81 -13.64
N VAL A 76 -6.32 -3.52 -13.88
CA VAL A 76 -7.50 -2.76 -13.45
C VAL A 76 -8.25 -2.14 -14.62
N LYS A 77 -9.54 -1.91 -14.43
CA LYS A 77 -10.37 -1.14 -15.33
C LYS A 77 -10.17 0.34 -15.05
N LEU A 78 -9.45 1.03 -15.92
CA LEU A 78 -9.27 2.47 -15.86
C LEU A 78 -10.53 3.18 -16.39
N THR A 79 -10.91 4.28 -15.75
CA THR A 79 -11.95 5.21 -16.24
C THR A 79 -11.43 6.03 -17.42
N GLU A 80 -12.33 6.65 -18.19
CA GLU A 80 -12.00 7.32 -19.46
C GLU A 80 -10.89 8.37 -19.34
N GLU A 81 -10.82 9.08 -18.21
CA GLU A 81 -9.77 10.07 -17.91
C GLU A 81 -8.35 9.46 -17.88
N PHE A 82 -8.25 8.17 -17.58
CA PHE A 82 -6.98 7.45 -17.43
C PHE A 82 -6.75 6.39 -18.52
N TYR A 83 -7.59 6.31 -19.55
CA TYR A 83 -7.49 5.27 -20.58
C TYR A 83 -6.14 5.21 -21.30
N ARG A 84 -5.45 6.36 -21.43
CA ARG A 84 -4.11 6.45 -22.04
C ARG A 84 -2.97 5.96 -21.12
N LYS A 85 -3.28 5.54 -19.89
CA LYS A 85 -2.31 5.05 -18.90
C LYS A 85 -2.29 3.52 -18.88
N HIS A 86 -1.19 2.98 -18.37
CA HIS A 86 -1.04 1.53 -18.23
C HIS A 86 -2.10 0.99 -17.25
N GLN A 87 -2.90 0.05 -17.74
CA GLN A 87 -3.92 -0.67 -16.96
C GLN A 87 -3.34 -1.67 -15.94
N VAL A 88 -2.03 -1.92 -15.99
CA VAL A 88 -1.35 -2.87 -15.09
C VAL A 88 -0.55 -2.08 -14.08
N PHE A 89 -0.81 -2.35 -12.79
CA PHE A 89 -0.12 -1.73 -11.68
C PHE A 89 0.61 -2.78 -10.84
N PRO A 90 1.82 -2.50 -10.36
CA PRO A 90 2.46 -3.32 -9.33
C PRO A 90 1.66 -3.30 -8.02
N VAL A 91 1.63 -4.42 -7.30
CA VAL A 91 0.95 -4.54 -5.99
C VAL A 91 1.44 -3.51 -4.97
N SER A 92 2.71 -3.11 -5.05
CA SER A 92 3.30 -2.08 -4.17
C SER A 92 2.78 -0.67 -4.42
N LEU A 93 2.21 -0.41 -5.59
CA LEU A 93 1.71 0.90 -6.01
C LEU A 93 0.18 1.01 -5.95
N VAL A 94 -0.48 0.01 -5.37
CA VAL A 94 -1.93 0.01 -5.18
C VAL A 94 -2.28 -0.04 -3.70
N LYS A 95 -3.43 0.53 -3.35
CA LYS A 95 -4.01 0.44 -2.02
C LYS A 95 -5.44 -0.07 -2.10
N PRO A 96 -5.89 -0.94 -1.19
CA PRO A 96 -7.29 -1.36 -1.16
C PRO A 96 -8.19 -0.15 -0.90
N TYR A 97 -9.29 -0.06 -1.64
CA TYR A 97 -10.27 1.01 -1.44
C TYR A 97 -11.17 0.67 -0.25
N LEU A 98 -11.06 1.43 0.84
CA LEU A 98 -11.92 1.29 2.00
C LEU A 98 -13.12 2.22 1.84
N GLN A 99 -14.28 1.67 1.50
CA GLN A 99 -15.52 2.44 1.48
C GLN A 99 -15.92 2.80 2.92
N THR A 100 -15.76 4.07 3.28
CA THR A 100 -16.24 4.59 4.56
C THR A 100 -17.77 4.48 4.59
N LYS A 101 -18.32 3.56 5.40
CA LYS A 101 -19.73 3.62 5.80
C LYS A 101 -19.93 4.94 6.56
N GLY A 102 -20.80 5.80 6.04
CA GLY A 102 -20.86 7.26 6.27
C GLY A 102 -21.15 7.76 7.69
N ASP A 103 -21.01 6.93 8.74
CA ASP A 103 -21.56 7.23 10.06
C ASP A 103 -20.52 7.55 11.14
N LYS A 104 -19.22 7.48 10.84
CA LYS A 104 -18.17 7.55 11.90
C LYS A 104 -17.61 8.95 12.18
N TYR A 105 -17.94 9.98 11.40
CA TYR A 105 -17.39 11.33 11.61
C TYR A 105 -18.42 12.45 11.35
N PRO A 106 -18.43 13.51 12.18
CA PRO A 106 -19.27 14.68 11.95
C PRO A 106 -18.89 15.37 10.62
N PRO A 107 -19.87 15.93 9.88
CA PRO A 107 -19.64 16.54 8.58
C PRO A 107 -18.72 17.76 8.74
N GLY A 108 -17.48 17.67 8.25
CA GLY A 108 -16.55 18.81 8.27
C GLY A 108 -15.06 18.44 8.30
N ARG A 109 -14.68 17.25 8.77
CA ARG A 109 -13.30 16.77 8.62
C ARG A 109 -13.15 15.98 7.33
N ARG A 110 -12.66 16.63 6.26
CA ARG A 110 -11.95 15.91 5.20
C ARG A 110 -10.78 15.19 5.87
N THR A 111 -10.73 13.87 5.75
CA THR A 111 -9.64 13.07 6.33
C THR A 111 -8.29 13.63 5.86
N PRO A 112 -7.30 13.83 6.72
CA PRO A 112 -5.93 13.87 6.23
C PRO A 112 -5.68 12.47 5.65
N HIS A 113 -5.44 12.37 4.35
CA HIS A 113 -4.93 11.15 3.72
C HIS A 113 -3.53 10.86 4.28
N HIS A 114 -3.48 10.34 5.50
CA HIS A 114 -2.30 9.81 6.16
C HIS A 114 -2.51 8.31 6.29
N GLN A 115 -1.60 7.53 5.70
CA GLN A 115 -1.17 6.31 6.35
C GLN A 115 0.35 6.19 6.18
N LYS A 116 1.01 6.42 7.33
CA LYS A 116 2.40 6.22 7.75
C LYS A 116 3.48 7.09 7.12
#